data_AF-A0A8S9G9D6-F1
#
_entry.id   AF-A0A8S9G9D6-F1
#
_cell.length_a   1.000
_cell.length_b   1.000
_cell.length_c   1.000
_cell.angle_alpha   90.00
_cell.angle_beta   90.00
_cell.angle_gamma   90.00
#
_symmetry.space_group_name_H-M   'P 1'
#
loop_
_entity.id
_entity.type
_entity.pdbx_description
1 polymer ?
#
loop_
_entity_poly.entity_id
_entity_poly.type
_entity_poly.pdbx_seq_one_letter_code
_entity_poly.pdbx_strand_id
1 'polypeptide(L)'
;MQIHKLCFIALFLAHAAFAVKFNFKTFDGNNLLFLGDAELGPSSDGVGRSGALSMTRDETPFSHSQGLYINPIPLKPSNDSAPYSFQTSFTFSITPRTNPNSGQGLAFIIVPTADNSGASGGGFLGILNKTNNGKAENNLFSIEFDTFKNKEFQDISGNHVGLNINSMTSNVAANAGYWVQTSVGKRKVWSFKDVNLSSGEKFTAWVEFRKRDNRITVTLAPENMKKPKRPLIQGPRELNDVLLQNGYVGFAGAMGRGVERHDIWSWSFENDAKNN
;
A
#
# COMPACT_ATOMS: atom_id res chain seq x y z
N MET A 1 -32.40 -28.56 -51.13
CA MET A 1 -32.23 -27.75 -49.90
C MET A 1 -30.91 -28.11 -49.26
N GLN A 2 -29.90 -27.25 -49.39
CA GLN A 2 -28.54 -27.50 -48.94
C GLN A 2 -28.33 -26.77 -47.61
N ILE A 3 -28.26 -27.51 -46.50
CA ILE A 3 -28.08 -26.93 -45.16
C ILE A 3 -26.59 -26.64 -44.98
N HIS A 4 -26.22 -25.37 -45.01
CA HIS A 4 -24.87 -24.93 -44.65
C HIS A 4 -24.73 -24.93 -43.13
N LYS A 5 -23.84 -25.79 -42.61
CA LYS A 5 -23.45 -25.77 -41.20
C LYS A 5 -22.56 -24.55 -40.97
N LEU A 6 -23.08 -23.54 -40.27
CA LEU A 6 -22.28 -22.44 -39.75
C LEU A 6 -21.45 -22.99 -38.56
N CYS A 7 -20.13 -23.12 -38.75
CA CYS A 7 -19.20 -23.30 -37.63
C CYS A 7 -18.96 -21.94 -36.97
N PHE A 8 -19.48 -21.72 -35.76
CA PHE A 8 -19.06 -20.61 -34.92
C PHE A 8 -17.70 -20.94 -34.30
N ILE A 9 -16.63 -20.31 -34.82
CA ILE A 9 -15.34 -20.28 -34.14
C ILE A 9 -15.47 -19.23 -33.02
N ALA A 10 -15.58 -19.69 -31.78
CA ALA A 10 -15.40 -18.82 -30.63
C ALA A 10 -13.91 -18.47 -30.53
N LEU A 11 -13.55 -17.24 -30.93
CA LEU A 11 -12.23 -16.68 -30.61
C LEU A 11 -12.18 -16.45 -29.10
N PHE A 12 -11.57 -17.37 -28.37
CA PHE A 12 -11.10 -17.08 -27.02
C PHE A 12 -9.90 -16.14 -27.15
N LEU A 13 -10.13 -14.83 -27.00
CA LEU A 13 -9.08 -13.86 -26.74
C LEU A 13 -8.48 -14.18 -25.37
N ALA A 14 -7.49 -15.08 -25.34
CA ALA A 14 -6.62 -15.24 -24.18
C ALA A 14 -5.89 -13.91 -23.96
N HIS A 15 -6.33 -13.12 -22.99
CA HIS A 15 -5.56 -11.98 -22.53
C HIS A 15 -4.26 -12.52 -21.94
N ALA A 16 -3.14 -12.30 -22.63
CA ALA A 16 -1.82 -12.58 -22.08
C ALA A 16 -1.60 -11.66 -20.88
N ALA A 17 -1.56 -12.24 -19.68
CA ALA A 17 -1.21 -11.53 -18.46
C ALA A 17 0.32 -11.44 -18.37
N PHE A 18 0.88 -10.26 -18.61
CA PHE A 18 2.34 -10.06 -18.53
C PHE A 18 2.77 -9.69 -17.12
N ALA A 19 3.93 -10.18 -16.68
CA ALA A 19 4.58 -9.67 -15.47
C ALA A 19 4.76 -8.15 -15.58
N VAL A 20 4.41 -7.45 -14.52
CA VAL A 20 4.62 -6.01 -14.41
C VAL A 20 5.78 -5.78 -13.47
N LYS A 21 6.75 -4.97 -13.92
CA LYS A 21 7.90 -4.53 -13.13
C LYS A 21 8.17 -3.06 -13.40
N PHE A 22 8.26 -2.27 -12.34
CA PHE A 22 8.66 -0.88 -12.43
C PHE A 22 9.49 -0.44 -11.23
N ASN A 23 10.19 0.68 -11.39
CA ASN A 23 11.01 1.30 -10.35
C ASN A 23 11.04 2.82 -10.54
N PHE A 24 10.28 3.53 -9.71
CA PHE A 24 10.30 4.97 -9.59
C PHE A 24 11.33 5.39 -8.54
N LYS A 25 12.43 5.99 -9.00
CA LYS A 25 13.43 6.61 -8.10
C LYS A 25 13.03 8.02 -7.64
N THR A 26 12.13 8.63 -8.40
CA THR A 26 11.50 9.95 -8.18
C THR A 26 10.21 9.95 -9.01
N PHE A 27 9.31 10.88 -8.71
CA PHE A 27 8.03 11.03 -9.40
C PHE A 27 7.99 12.31 -10.23
N ASP A 28 7.68 12.16 -11.51
CA ASP A 28 7.47 13.24 -12.49
C ASP A 28 5.99 13.37 -12.92
N GLY A 29 5.13 12.51 -12.36
CA GLY A 29 3.70 12.44 -12.65
C GLY A 29 3.34 11.49 -13.79
N ASN A 30 4.32 10.98 -14.53
CA ASN A 30 4.09 10.02 -15.58
C ASN A 30 3.79 8.63 -15.00
N ASN A 31 2.92 7.88 -15.69
CA ASN A 31 2.52 6.53 -15.30
C ASN A 31 1.83 6.43 -13.92
N LEU A 32 1.26 7.54 -13.46
CA LEU A 32 0.47 7.60 -12.24
C LEU A 32 -0.94 8.15 -12.50
N LEU A 33 -1.89 7.68 -11.71
CA LEU A 33 -3.21 8.27 -11.56
C LEU A 33 -3.27 8.97 -10.21
N PHE A 34 -3.73 10.21 -10.21
CA PHE A 34 -3.96 11.01 -9.01
C PHE A 34 -5.46 11.11 -8.77
N LEU A 35 -5.93 10.54 -7.67
CA LEU A 35 -7.34 10.55 -7.28
C LEU A 35 -7.52 11.32 -5.97
N GLY A 36 -8.52 12.19 -5.89
CA GLY A 36 -8.70 13.09 -4.74
C GLY A 36 -7.56 14.11 -4.66
N ASP A 37 -7.00 14.30 -3.47
CA ASP A 37 -6.00 15.35 -3.23
C ASP A 37 -4.56 14.98 -3.60
N ALA A 38 -4.31 13.82 -4.21
CA ALA A 38 -2.95 13.37 -4.50
C ALA A 38 -2.24 14.38 -5.41
N GLU A 39 -0.93 14.54 -5.22
CA GLU A 39 -0.12 15.45 -6.03
C GLU A 39 1.34 15.04 -6.16
N LEU A 40 2.04 15.67 -7.09
CA LEU A 40 3.49 15.76 -7.00
C LEU A 40 3.85 16.73 -5.87
N GLY A 41 4.58 16.24 -4.88
CA GLY A 41 4.92 16.99 -3.68
C GLY A 41 5.64 18.31 -4.00
N PRO A 42 5.36 19.40 -3.27
CA PRO A 42 6.05 20.67 -3.41
C PRO A 42 7.49 20.55 -2.86
N SER A 43 8.41 21.28 -3.49
CA SER A 43 9.76 21.51 -2.96
C SER A 43 9.70 22.43 -1.73
N SER A 44 10.77 22.44 -0.93
CA SER A 44 10.89 23.33 0.23
C SER A 44 10.90 24.82 -0.12
N ASP A 45 11.16 25.17 -1.38
CA ASP A 45 11.09 26.54 -1.89
C ASP A 45 9.65 27.01 -2.17
N GLY A 46 8.66 26.12 -2.11
CA GLY A 46 7.25 26.41 -2.39
C GLY A 46 6.90 26.66 -3.87
N VAL A 47 7.87 26.54 -4.79
CA VAL A 47 7.70 26.83 -6.22
C VAL A 47 7.96 25.58 -7.07
N GLY A 48 8.95 24.77 -6.69
CA GLY A 48 9.35 23.56 -7.38
C GLY A 48 8.57 22.31 -6.92
N ARG A 49 8.92 21.17 -7.52
CA ARG A 49 8.46 19.85 -7.08
C ARG A 49 9.60 19.13 -6.37
N SER A 50 9.29 18.46 -5.26
CA SER A 50 10.25 17.67 -4.50
C SER A 50 10.60 16.33 -5.15
N GLY A 51 9.82 15.92 -6.15
CA GLY A 51 9.90 14.59 -6.75
C GLY A 51 9.21 13.51 -5.92
N ALA A 52 8.48 13.87 -4.86
CA ALA A 52 7.62 12.96 -4.11
C ALA A 52 6.24 12.81 -4.78
N LEU A 53 5.61 11.66 -4.55
CA LEU A 53 4.18 11.49 -4.68
C LEU A 53 3.56 11.75 -3.30
N SER A 54 2.71 12.76 -3.18
CA SER A 54 2.12 13.17 -1.91
C SER A 54 0.64 12.82 -1.82
N MET A 55 0.22 12.26 -0.69
CA MET A 55 -1.16 11.82 -0.46
C MET A 55 -2.05 12.86 0.23
N THR A 56 -1.49 13.96 0.71
CA THR A 56 -2.25 15.01 1.41
C THR A 56 -1.77 16.40 1.01
N ARG A 57 -2.64 17.41 1.13
CA ARG A 57 -2.34 18.83 0.83
C ARG A 57 -2.37 19.69 2.10
N ASP A 58 -1.36 20.52 2.30
CA ASP A 58 -1.22 21.34 3.52
C ASP A 58 -2.44 22.26 3.77
N GLU A 59 -3.06 22.76 2.71
CA GLU A 59 -4.16 23.74 2.78
C GLU A 59 -5.55 23.11 2.80
N THR A 60 -5.66 21.77 2.78
CA THR A 60 -6.93 21.06 2.70
C THR A 60 -7.17 20.26 3.99
N PRO A 61 -7.89 20.79 4.99
CA PRO A 61 -8.25 20.02 6.18
C PRO A 61 -8.93 18.71 5.80
N PHE A 62 -8.59 17.60 6.49
CA PHE A 62 -9.07 16.25 6.15
C PHE A 62 -8.73 15.79 4.72
N SER A 63 -7.63 16.31 4.17
CA SER A 63 -7.13 15.88 2.87
C SER A 63 -6.98 14.37 2.82
N HIS A 64 -7.39 13.78 1.71
CA HIS A 64 -7.28 12.36 1.46
C HIS A 64 -7.23 12.05 -0.03
N SER A 65 -6.53 10.99 -0.38
CA SER A 65 -6.29 10.69 -1.79
C SER A 65 -5.82 9.28 -2.04
N GLN A 66 -5.72 8.94 -3.33
CA GLN A 66 -5.00 7.77 -3.81
C GLN A 66 -4.06 8.15 -4.96
N GLY A 67 -2.85 7.60 -4.95
CA GLY A 67 -1.89 7.66 -6.05
C GLY A 67 -1.62 6.25 -6.58
N LEU A 68 -2.10 5.95 -7.78
CA LEU A 68 -2.07 4.59 -8.34
C LEU A 68 -1.11 4.50 -9.52
N TYR A 69 -0.50 3.33 -9.72
CA TYR A 69 0.16 3.04 -10.99
C TYR A 69 -0.89 3.00 -12.11
N ILE A 70 -0.58 3.62 -13.26
CA ILE A 70 -1.59 3.91 -14.29
C ILE A 70 -2.24 2.67 -14.90
N ASN A 71 -1.50 1.57 -15.00
CA ASN A 71 -1.99 0.35 -15.64
C ASN A 71 -2.43 -0.67 -14.59
N PRO A 72 -3.56 -1.36 -14.82
CA PRO A 72 -3.95 -2.47 -13.96
C PRO A 72 -2.90 -3.58 -14.01
N ILE A 73 -2.64 -4.18 -12.86
CA ILE A 73 -1.70 -5.26 -12.64
C ILE A 73 -2.45 -6.60 -12.69
N PRO A 74 -1.96 -7.59 -13.44
CA PRO A 74 -2.48 -8.95 -13.34
C PRO A 74 -2.06 -9.58 -12.01
N LEU A 75 -3.03 -9.83 -11.12
CA LEU A 75 -2.78 -10.35 -9.78
C LEU A 75 -3.03 -11.85 -9.70
N LYS A 76 -3.92 -12.40 -10.53
CA LYS A 76 -4.26 -13.84 -10.56
C LYS A 76 -4.39 -14.36 -11.99
N PRO A 77 -4.19 -15.67 -12.24
CA PRO A 77 -4.51 -16.30 -13.52
C PRO A 77 -6.02 -16.26 -13.84
N SER A 78 -6.86 -16.47 -12.83
CA SER A 78 -8.32 -16.40 -12.86
C SER A 78 -8.86 -16.05 -11.47
N ASN A 79 -10.13 -15.68 -11.36
CA ASN A 79 -10.73 -15.33 -10.06
C ASN A 79 -10.76 -16.50 -9.06
N ASP A 80 -10.71 -17.75 -9.52
CA ASP A 80 -10.68 -18.93 -8.64
C ASP A 80 -9.26 -19.43 -8.34
N SER A 81 -8.24 -18.79 -8.93
CA SER A 81 -6.84 -19.20 -8.80
C SER A 81 -6.11 -18.45 -7.69
N ALA A 82 -5.13 -19.09 -7.05
CA ALA A 82 -4.25 -18.38 -6.11
C ALA A 82 -3.43 -17.26 -6.81
N PRO A 83 -3.24 -16.09 -6.15
CA PRO A 83 -2.55 -14.95 -6.72
C PRO A 83 -1.08 -15.24 -7.02
N TYR A 84 -0.52 -14.48 -7.96
CA TYR A 84 0.91 -14.48 -8.23
C TYR A 84 1.67 -13.95 -7.01
N SER A 85 2.90 -14.42 -6.80
CA SER A 85 3.79 -13.74 -5.85
C SER A 85 3.98 -12.30 -6.31
N PHE A 86 4.13 -11.38 -5.37
CA PHE A 86 4.54 -10.02 -5.67
C PHE A 86 5.48 -9.51 -4.59
N GLN A 87 6.29 -8.53 -4.97
CA GLN A 87 7.06 -7.75 -4.02
C GLN A 87 7.03 -6.28 -4.38
N THR A 88 6.98 -5.45 -3.35
CA THR A 88 7.09 -4.01 -3.49
C THR A 88 7.98 -3.44 -2.40
N SER A 89 8.67 -2.36 -2.75
CA SER A 89 9.39 -1.55 -1.78
C SER A 89 9.22 -0.08 -2.08
N PHE A 90 9.12 0.72 -1.05
CA PHE A 90 8.95 2.16 -1.19
C PHE A 90 9.55 2.88 0.00
N THR A 91 10.07 4.07 -0.25
CA THR A 91 10.48 5.00 0.79
C THR A 91 9.39 6.03 0.99
N PHE A 92 9.04 6.32 2.23
CA PHE A 92 8.03 7.33 2.59
C PHE A 92 8.48 8.14 3.80
N SER A 93 7.82 9.27 4.04
CA SER A 93 7.91 10.04 5.28
C SER A 93 6.53 10.54 5.68
N ILE A 94 6.28 10.63 6.98
CA ILE A 94 5.07 11.25 7.53
C ILE A 94 5.49 12.43 8.39
N THR A 95 5.09 13.64 8.01
CA THR A 95 5.56 14.90 8.62
C THR A 95 4.40 15.72 9.15
N PRO A 96 4.16 15.71 10.47
CA PRO A 96 3.22 16.62 11.11
C PRO A 96 3.66 18.08 10.93
N ARG A 97 2.74 18.95 10.52
CA ARG A 97 2.91 20.42 10.48
C ARG A 97 2.18 21.11 11.63
N THR A 98 1.40 20.35 12.39
CA THR A 98 0.59 20.83 13.51
C THR A 98 0.87 20.00 14.76
N ASN A 99 0.77 20.64 15.93
CA ASN A 99 0.95 20.00 17.23
C ASN A 99 -0.27 20.34 18.12
N PRO A 100 -0.99 19.35 18.69
CA PRO A 100 -0.77 17.89 18.56
C PRO A 100 -0.99 17.38 17.13
N ASN A 101 -0.25 16.32 16.76
CA ASN A 101 -0.50 15.60 15.52
C ASN A 101 -1.91 15.00 15.56
N SER A 102 -2.72 15.27 14.55
CA SER A 102 -4.08 14.73 14.43
C SER A 102 -4.17 13.46 13.59
N GLY A 103 -3.03 12.90 13.17
CA GLY A 103 -3.01 11.74 12.30
C GLY A 103 -3.26 12.04 10.83
N GLN A 104 -3.49 11.03 10.00
CA GLN A 104 -3.89 9.66 10.38
C GLN A 104 -2.94 8.59 9.85
N GLY A 105 -2.43 8.76 8.63
CA GLY A 105 -1.41 7.87 8.09
C GLY A 105 -1.51 7.68 6.59
N LEU A 106 -0.78 6.68 6.10
CA LEU A 106 -0.80 6.25 4.70
C LEU A 106 -0.85 4.73 4.59
N ALA A 107 -1.23 4.22 3.44
CA ALA A 107 -1.25 2.80 3.16
C ALA A 107 -0.73 2.48 1.76
N PHE A 108 0.00 1.38 1.62
CA PHE A 108 0.12 0.69 0.33
C PHE A 108 -1.19 -0.06 0.09
N ILE A 109 -1.77 0.07 -1.11
CA ILE A 109 -3.07 -0.49 -1.44
C ILE A 109 -3.03 -1.35 -2.71
N ILE A 110 -3.88 -2.36 -2.73
CA ILE A 110 -4.30 -3.10 -3.92
C ILE A 110 -5.82 -3.03 -3.97
N VAL A 111 -6.36 -2.40 -5.02
CA VAL A 111 -7.79 -2.11 -5.19
C VAL A 111 -8.30 -2.60 -6.56
N PRO A 112 -9.60 -2.93 -6.69
CA PRO A 112 -10.13 -3.48 -7.94
C PRO A 112 -10.25 -2.43 -9.05
N THR A 113 -10.44 -1.15 -8.69
CA THR A 113 -10.72 -0.07 -9.62
C THR A 113 -9.96 1.20 -9.24
N ALA A 114 -9.59 2.00 -10.24
CA ALA A 114 -9.04 3.33 -10.03
C ALA A 114 -10.17 4.36 -9.80
N ASP A 115 -10.85 4.24 -8.66
CA ASP A 115 -11.94 5.13 -8.24
C ASP A 115 -11.86 5.39 -6.73
N ASN A 116 -11.82 6.66 -6.34
CA ASN A 116 -11.79 7.10 -4.96
C ASN A 116 -13.13 7.70 -4.47
N SER A 117 -14.21 7.61 -5.25
CA SER A 117 -15.53 8.16 -4.90
C SER A 117 -16.11 7.55 -3.61
N GLY A 118 -15.76 6.29 -3.32
CA GLY A 118 -16.12 5.56 -2.11
C GLY A 118 -15.16 5.72 -0.94
N ALA A 119 -14.12 6.56 -1.07
CA ALA A 119 -13.15 6.80 -0.01
C ALA A 119 -13.55 8.00 0.87
N SER A 120 -13.06 8.02 2.09
CA SER A 120 -13.19 9.16 3.01
C SER A 120 -11.88 9.42 3.75
N GLY A 121 -11.70 10.66 4.20
CA GLY A 121 -10.54 11.04 5.01
C GLY A 121 -10.63 10.58 6.46
N GLY A 122 -9.77 11.15 7.32
CA GLY A 122 -9.63 10.66 8.69
C GLY A 122 -9.04 9.24 8.72
N GLY A 123 -9.40 8.44 9.73
CA GLY A 123 -8.84 7.10 9.90
C GLY A 123 -9.32 6.07 8.87
N PHE A 124 -10.07 6.48 7.85
CA PHE A 124 -10.33 5.63 6.68
C PHE A 124 -9.25 5.73 5.59
N LEU A 125 -8.23 6.57 5.82
CA LEU A 125 -7.00 6.69 5.04
C LEU A 125 -7.18 6.97 3.53
N GLY A 126 -8.35 7.47 3.11
CA GLY A 126 -8.64 7.65 1.69
C GLY A 126 -8.89 6.32 0.94
N ILE A 127 -9.31 5.28 1.66
CA ILE A 127 -9.53 3.93 1.10
C ILE A 127 -11.00 3.50 1.25
N LEU A 128 -11.56 3.66 2.45
CA LEU A 128 -12.88 3.18 2.83
C LEU A 128 -13.75 4.34 3.36
N ASN A 129 -14.97 4.01 3.77
CA ASN A 129 -15.88 4.88 4.46
C ASN A 129 -16.76 4.09 5.44
N LYS A 130 -17.58 4.80 6.22
CA LYS A 130 -18.45 4.22 7.25
C LYS A 130 -19.43 3.15 6.71
N THR A 131 -19.82 3.23 5.44
CA THR A 131 -20.83 2.36 4.83
C THR A 131 -20.24 1.15 4.12
N ASN A 132 -18.94 1.15 3.80
CA ASN A 132 -18.28 0.02 3.14
C ASN A 132 -17.20 -0.66 3.99
N ASN A 133 -16.79 -0.10 5.12
CA ASN A 133 -15.81 -0.72 6.02
C ASN A 133 -16.25 -2.15 6.43
N GLY A 134 -15.42 -3.14 6.10
CA GLY A 134 -15.66 -4.56 6.40
C GLY A 134 -16.41 -5.34 5.31
N LYS A 135 -16.80 -4.71 4.20
CA LYS A 135 -17.52 -5.37 3.10
C LYS A 135 -16.59 -6.16 2.20
N ALA A 136 -16.91 -7.42 1.94
CA ALA A 136 -16.10 -8.31 1.10
C ALA A 136 -16.01 -7.79 -0.36
N GLU A 137 -17.03 -7.07 -0.81
CA GLU A 137 -17.14 -6.47 -2.13
C GLU A 137 -16.07 -5.40 -2.40
N ASN A 138 -15.40 -4.90 -1.36
CA ASN A 138 -14.31 -3.94 -1.51
C ASN A 138 -13.13 -4.51 -2.29
N ASN A 139 -12.89 -5.84 -2.23
CA ASN A 139 -11.75 -6.52 -2.85
C ASN A 139 -10.41 -5.77 -2.60
N LEU A 140 -10.23 -5.35 -1.34
CA LEU A 140 -9.18 -4.45 -0.90
C LEU A 140 -8.17 -5.20 -0.04
N PHE A 141 -6.91 -5.04 -0.38
CA PHE A 141 -5.77 -5.37 0.49
C PHE A 141 -4.96 -4.10 0.75
N SER A 142 -4.56 -3.87 2.00
CA SER A 142 -3.66 -2.77 2.32
C SER A 142 -2.67 -3.06 3.44
N ILE A 143 -1.53 -2.38 3.39
CA ILE A 143 -0.57 -2.28 4.49
C ILE A 143 -0.56 -0.83 4.96
N GLU A 144 -1.08 -0.57 6.14
CA GLU A 144 -1.18 0.78 6.72
C GLU A 144 0.04 1.13 7.58
N PHE A 145 0.38 2.42 7.61
CA PHE A 145 1.37 3.05 8.47
C PHE A 145 0.64 4.17 9.20
N ASP A 146 0.13 3.81 10.37
CA ASP A 146 -0.84 4.59 11.14
C ASP A 146 -0.14 5.42 12.22
N THR A 147 -0.52 6.69 12.32
CA THR A 147 0.03 7.68 13.26
C THR A 147 -1.00 8.18 14.28
N PHE A 148 -2.17 7.55 14.37
CA PHE A 148 -3.25 7.99 15.26
C PHE A 148 -4.16 6.85 15.73
N LYS A 149 -4.38 6.77 17.04
CA LYS A 149 -5.18 5.69 17.63
C LYS A 149 -6.68 5.94 17.48
N ASN A 150 -7.31 5.37 16.46
CA ASN A 150 -8.75 5.27 16.29
C ASN A 150 -9.32 4.09 17.09
N LYS A 151 -10.12 4.40 18.12
CA LYS A 151 -10.71 3.36 18.98
C LYS A 151 -11.73 2.50 18.23
N GLU A 152 -12.44 3.10 17.28
CA GLU A 152 -13.43 2.47 16.43
C GLU A 152 -12.83 1.41 15.50
N PHE A 153 -11.53 1.49 15.19
CA PHE A 153 -10.81 0.50 14.36
C PHE A 153 -10.00 -0.50 15.18
N GLN A 154 -10.05 -0.38 16.51
CA GLN A 154 -9.36 -1.24 17.48
C GLN A 154 -7.84 -1.15 17.40
N ASP A 155 -7.31 0.03 17.08
CA ASP A 155 -5.88 0.24 16.93
C ASP A 155 -5.11 -0.10 18.20
N ILE A 156 -4.00 -0.82 18.01
CA ILE A 156 -3.14 -1.24 19.12
C ILE A 156 -2.45 -0.01 19.76
N SER A 157 -2.05 0.96 18.94
CA SER A 157 -1.37 2.20 19.34
C SER A 157 -1.53 3.26 18.24
N GLY A 158 -1.19 4.52 18.52
CA GLY A 158 -1.18 5.59 17.50
C GLY A 158 0.14 5.66 16.72
N ASN A 159 0.84 4.53 16.58
CA ASN A 159 2.11 4.43 15.85
C ASN A 159 2.36 2.96 15.50
N HIS A 160 1.66 2.47 14.48
CA HIS A 160 1.67 1.05 14.14
C HIS A 160 1.69 0.80 12.63
N VAL A 161 2.08 -0.42 12.28
CA VAL A 161 1.95 -0.96 10.93
C VAL A 161 0.89 -2.06 10.97
N GLY A 162 -0.06 -1.99 10.05
CA GLY A 162 -1.20 -2.89 9.99
C GLY A 162 -1.33 -3.58 8.65
N LEU A 163 -1.92 -4.77 8.64
CA LEU A 163 -2.33 -5.51 7.45
C LEU A 163 -3.84 -5.66 7.46
N ASN A 164 -4.47 -5.11 6.43
CA ASN A 164 -5.90 -4.93 6.35
C ASN A 164 -6.46 -5.66 5.13
N ILE A 165 -7.61 -6.28 5.32
CA ILE A 165 -8.41 -6.90 4.27
C ILE A 165 -9.83 -6.36 4.39
N ASN A 166 -10.26 -5.61 3.38
CA ASN A 166 -11.62 -5.06 3.28
C ASN A 166 -12.09 -4.15 4.44
N SER A 167 -11.26 -3.89 5.45
CA SER A 167 -11.60 -3.15 6.66
C SER A 167 -10.44 -2.32 7.18
N MET A 168 -10.73 -1.23 7.90
CA MET A 168 -9.72 -0.49 8.67
C MET A 168 -9.30 -1.20 9.95
N THR A 169 -10.05 -2.19 10.44
CA THR A 169 -9.56 -3.03 11.54
C THR A 169 -8.54 -4.02 10.99
N SER A 170 -7.28 -3.79 11.36
CA SER A 170 -6.15 -4.65 11.05
C SER A 170 -6.39 -6.12 11.38
N ASN A 171 -6.19 -7.02 10.40
CA ASN A 171 -6.13 -8.46 10.66
C ASN A 171 -4.92 -8.82 11.53
N VAL A 172 -3.80 -8.13 11.32
CA VAL A 172 -2.61 -8.18 12.18
C VAL A 172 -1.92 -6.82 12.16
N ALA A 173 -1.56 -6.33 13.34
CA ALA A 173 -0.80 -5.11 13.52
C ALA A 173 0.41 -5.34 14.44
N ALA A 174 1.42 -4.48 14.29
CA ALA A 174 2.56 -4.38 15.18
C ALA A 174 2.94 -2.91 15.38
N ASN A 175 3.43 -2.54 16.58
CA ASN A 175 3.99 -1.20 16.78
C ASN A 175 5.10 -0.95 15.75
N ALA A 176 5.19 0.30 15.27
CA ALA A 176 6.15 0.62 14.23
C ALA A 176 7.59 0.48 14.74
N GLY A 177 8.38 -0.32 14.04
CA GLY A 177 9.77 -0.57 14.38
C GLY A 177 10.39 -1.65 13.53
N TYR A 178 11.61 -2.03 13.89
CA TYR A 178 12.40 -2.96 13.11
C TYR A 178 13.31 -3.83 13.97
N TRP A 179 13.65 -5.01 13.45
CA TRP A 179 14.49 -5.98 14.15
C TRP A 179 15.94 -5.90 13.68
N VAL A 180 16.86 -5.68 14.62
CA VAL A 180 18.30 -5.76 14.38
C VAL A 180 18.90 -6.97 15.06
N GLN A 181 19.87 -7.61 14.41
CA GLN A 181 20.62 -8.71 15.00
C GLN A 181 21.84 -8.14 15.73
N THR A 182 21.86 -8.25 17.05
CA THR A 182 22.98 -7.79 17.89
C THR A 182 23.74 -8.97 18.48
N SER A 183 25.02 -8.77 18.79
CA SER A 183 25.83 -9.75 19.49
C SER A 183 25.83 -9.45 20.98
N VAL A 184 25.39 -10.40 21.79
CA VAL A 184 25.52 -10.36 23.25
C VAL A 184 26.47 -11.49 23.64
N GLY A 185 27.72 -11.11 23.94
CA GLY A 185 28.84 -12.07 24.03
C GLY A 185 29.06 -12.81 22.71
N LYS A 186 29.02 -14.14 22.74
CA LYS A 186 29.14 -15.01 21.56
C LYS A 186 27.81 -15.33 20.86
N ARG A 187 26.66 -14.87 21.39
CA ARG A 187 25.32 -15.20 20.86
C ARG A 187 24.78 -14.05 20.02
N LYS A 188 24.10 -14.39 18.92
CA LYS A 188 23.31 -13.45 18.12
C LYS A 188 21.88 -13.43 18.65
N VAL A 189 21.38 -12.26 19.02
CA VAL A 189 20.01 -12.05 19.50
C VAL A 189 19.30 -10.99 18.66
N TRP A 190 17.97 -11.09 18.58
CA TRP A 190 17.14 -10.09 17.92
C TRP A 190 16.73 -9.02 18.94
N SER A 191 16.99 -7.76 18.61
CA SER A 191 16.54 -6.59 19.37
C SER A 191 15.57 -5.78 18.52
N PHE A 192 14.41 -5.47 19.09
CA PHE A 192 13.44 -4.57 18.47
C PHE A 192 13.87 -3.12 18.68
N LYS A 193 13.67 -2.29 17.67
CA LYS A 193 13.91 -0.86 17.69
C LYS A 193 12.64 -0.15 17.24
N ASP A 194 11.96 0.50 18.19
CA ASP A 194 10.81 1.35 17.91
C ASP A 194 11.23 2.52 17.01
N VAL A 195 10.32 2.92 16.14
CA VAL A 195 10.43 4.15 15.34
C VAL A 195 9.18 4.98 15.51
N ASN A 196 9.31 6.30 15.38
CA ASN A 196 8.17 7.19 15.30
C ASN A 196 7.86 7.45 13.82
N LEU A 197 6.75 6.92 13.30
CA LEU A 197 6.36 7.09 11.91
C LEU A 197 6.15 8.57 11.55
N SER A 198 5.65 9.37 12.50
CA SER A 198 5.36 10.79 12.30
C SER A 198 6.55 11.70 12.65
N SER A 199 7.80 11.21 12.59
CA SER A 199 9.00 12.00 12.89
C SER A 199 9.43 12.92 11.75
N GLY A 200 8.88 12.75 10.56
CA GLY A 200 9.38 13.36 9.31
C GLY A 200 10.62 12.67 8.74
N GLU A 201 11.18 11.68 9.43
CA GLU A 201 12.25 10.85 8.88
C GLU A 201 11.73 9.96 7.75
N LYS A 202 12.65 9.57 6.86
CA LYS A 202 12.35 8.65 5.77
C LYS A 202 12.51 7.20 6.22
N PHE A 203 11.48 6.40 5.96
CA PHE A 203 11.47 4.97 6.18
C PHE A 203 11.28 4.24 4.87
N THR A 204 11.94 3.10 4.71
CA THR A 204 11.69 2.15 3.64
C THR A 204 10.88 0.98 4.17
N ALA A 205 9.78 0.67 3.46
CA ALA A 205 9.00 -0.53 3.68
C ALA A 205 9.22 -1.53 2.54
N TRP A 206 9.15 -2.82 2.89
CA TRP A 206 9.14 -3.93 1.94
C TRP A 206 7.93 -4.81 2.23
N VAL A 207 7.11 -5.05 1.22
CA VAL A 207 5.95 -5.94 1.30
C VAL A 207 6.15 -7.04 0.28
N GLU A 208 6.13 -8.29 0.72
CA GLU A 208 6.26 -9.47 -0.15
C GLU A 208 5.11 -10.43 0.15
N PHE A 209 4.45 -10.89 -0.91
CA PHE A 209 3.54 -12.02 -0.87
C PHE A 209 4.16 -13.19 -1.62
N ARG A 210 4.25 -14.35 -0.96
CA ARG A 210 4.80 -15.58 -1.53
C ARG A 210 3.70 -16.62 -1.70
N LYS A 211 3.36 -16.92 -2.96
CA LYS A 211 2.31 -17.89 -3.31
C LYS A 211 2.54 -19.30 -2.74
N ARG A 212 3.79 -19.76 -2.70
CA ARG A 212 4.12 -21.15 -2.32
C ARG A 212 3.57 -21.57 -0.95
N ASP A 213 3.49 -20.64 -0.01
CA ASP A 213 3.02 -20.86 1.37
C ASP A 213 2.06 -19.77 1.85
N ASN A 214 1.41 -19.08 0.91
CA ASN A 214 0.47 -17.97 1.14
C ASN A 214 0.99 -16.97 2.17
N ARG A 215 2.28 -16.61 2.11
CA ARG A 215 2.91 -15.86 3.19
C ARG A 215 3.11 -14.40 2.82
N ILE A 216 2.64 -13.51 3.69
CA ILE A 216 2.95 -12.08 3.62
C ILE A 216 4.04 -11.75 4.62
N THR A 217 5.03 -10.98 4.17
CA THR A 217 6.04 -10.35 5.03
C THR A 217 6.04 -8.85 4.82
N VAL A 218 5.98 -8.10 5.92
CA VAL A 218 6.16 -6.65 5.95
C VAL A 218 7.38 -6.35 6.77
N THR A 219 8.32 -5.62 6.18
CA THR A 219 9.53 -5.15 6.86
C THR A 219 9.56 -3.63 6.77
N LEU A 220 9.97 -2.97 7.85
CA LEU A 220 10.18 -1.53 7.94
C LEU A 220 11.60 -1.26 8.43
N ALA A 221 12.24 -0.18 7.98
CA ALA A 221 13.44 0.38 8.58
C ALA A 221 13.66 1.82 8.09
N PRO A 222 14.43 2.67 8.79
CA PRO A 222 14.94 3.92 8.23
C PRO A 222 15.63 3.73 6.87
N GLU A 223 15.47 4.70 5.96
CA GLU A 223 15.88 4.62 4.54
C GLU A 223 17.34 4.18 4.33
N ASN A 224 18.25 4.65 5.17
CA ASN A 224 19.68 4.37 5.06
C ASN A 224 20.11 2.99 5.60
N MET A 225 19.16 2.13 5.97
CA MET A 225 19.44 0.77 6.43
C MET A 225 19.12 -0.29 5.38
N LYS A 226 19.93 -1.36 5.38
CA LYS A 226 19.61 -2.57 4.64
C LYS A 226 18.35 -3.20 5.23
N LYS A 227 17.49 -3.76 4.37
CA LYS A 227 16.31 -4.53 4.75
C LYS A 227 16.61 -5.49 5.91
N PRO A 228 15.96 -5.31 7.07
CA PRO A 228 16.05 -6.26 8.18
C PRO A 228 15.74 -7.69 7.76
N LYS A 229 16.53 -8.65 8.24
CA LYS A 229 16.32 -10.08 7.91
C LYS A 229 15.09 -10.66 8.60
N ARG A 230 14.71 -10.11 9.76
CA ARG A 230 13.49 -10.49 10.47
C ARG A 230 12.40 -9.45 10.15
N PRO A 231 11.28 -9.86 9.53
CA PRO A 231 10.20 -8.95 9.21
C PRO A 231 9.48 -8.46 10.48
N LEU A 232 8.81 -7.32 10.35
CA LEU A 232 7.95 -6.76 11.39
C LEU A 232 6.66 -7.60 11.52
N ILE A 233 6.00 -7.83 10.38
CA ILE A 233 4.82 -8.70 10.27
C ILE A 233 5.17 -9.88 9.37
N GLN A 234 4.77 -11.07 9.79
CA GLN A 234 4.96 -12.32 9.04
C GLN A 234 3.79 -13.26 9.35
N GLY A 235 3.21 -13.88 8.32
CA GLY A 235 2.27 -14.98 8.53
C GLY A 235 1.52 -15.42 7.27
N PRO A 236 0.82 -16.58 7.34
CA PRO A 236 -0.04 -17.03 6.27
C PRO A 236 -1.24 -16.08 6.11
N ARG A 237 -1.58 -15.72 4.87
CA ARG A 237 -2.69 -14.85 4.49
C ARG A 237 -3.29 -15.36 3.18
N GLU A 238 -4.53 -15.80 3.25
CA GLU A 238 -5.29 -16.15 2.06
C GLU A 238 -5.77 -14.87 1.38
N LEU A 239 -5.24 -14.60 0.19
CA LEU A 239 -5.64 -13.47 -0.66
C LEU A 239 -6.51 -13.90 -1.83
N ASN A 240 -6.85 -15.20 -1.92
CA ASN A 240 -7.62 -15.76 -3.02
C ASN A 240 -8.98 -15.08 -3.14
N ASP A 241 -9.72 -14.94 -2.05
CA ASP A 241 -11.06 -14.34 -2.05
C ASP A 241 -11.05 -12.82 -1.89
N VAL A 242 -9.86 -12.21 -1.92
CA VAL A 242 -9.66 -10.76 -1.74
C VAL A 242 -9.25 -10.10 -3.05
N LEU A 243 -8.28 -10.67 -3.76
CA LEU A 243 -7.77 -10.08 -4.99
C LEU A 243 -8.57 -10.55 -6.20
N LEU A 244 -8.87 -9.63 -7.11
CA LEU A 244 -9.42 -9.96 -8.43
C LEU A 244 -8.31 -10.32 -9.42
N GLN A 245 -8.68 -10.80 -10.61
CA GLN A 245 -7.72 -11.15 -11.67
C GLN A 245 -6.80 -9.98 -12.02
N ASN A 246 -7.35 -8.77 -12.09
CA ASN A 246 -6.61 -7.53 -12.30
C ASN A 246 -6.99 -6.53 -11.21
N GLY A 247 -6.05 -5.66 -10.84
CA GLY A 247 -6.30 -4.57 -9.90
C GLY A 247 -5.24 -3.49 -10.00
N TYR A 248 -5.44 -2.39 -9.32
CA TYR A 248 -4.50 -1.28 -9.25
C TYR A 248 -3.68 -1.38 -7.97
N VAL A 249 -2.39 -1.11 -8.08
CA VAL A 249 -1.49 -0.98 -6.93
C VAL A 249 -1.14 0.49 -6.77
N GLY A 250 -0.93 0.93 -5.53
CA GLY A 250 -0.59 2.31 -5.26
C GLY A 250 -0.57 2.63 -3.78
N PHE A 251 -0.82 3.90 -3.49
CA PHE A 251 -0.87 4.42 -2.14
C PHE A 251 -2.18 5.14 -1.90
N ALA A 252 -2.60 5.15 -0.65
CA ALA A 252 -3.62 6.03 -0.14
C ALA A 252 -3.10 6.74 1.11
N GLY A 253 -3.66 7.88 1.44
CA GLY A 253 -3.35 8.55 2.69
C GLY A 253 -4.44 9.53 3.05
N ALA A 254 -4.52 9.82 4.34
CA ALA A 254 -5.39 10.85 4.85
C ALA A 254 -4.82 11.50 6.10
N MET A 255 -5.18 12.76 6.30
CA MET A 255 -4.91 13.48 7.53
C MET A 255 -6.20 13.82 8.28
N GLY A 256 -6.02 14.16 9.56
CA GLY A 256 -7.09 14.71 10.38
C GLY A 256 -7.35 16.20 10.10
N ARG A 257 -7.86 16.91 11.12
CA ARG A 257 -8.07 18.37 11.04
C ARG A 257 -6.76 19.15 10.97
N GLY A 258 -5.73 18.66 11.66
CA GLY A 258 -4.37 19.18 11.60
C GLY A 258 -3.64 18.64 10.39
N VAL A 259 -2.61 19.37 9.98
CA VAL A 259 -1.84 19.06 8.78
C VAL A 259 -0.76 18.03 9.09
N GLU A 260 -0.75 16.95 8.31
CA GLU A 260 0.26 15.90 8.31
C GLU A 260 0.54 15.50 6.85
N ARG A 261 1.78 15.70 6.39
CA ARG A 261 2.19 15.36 5.02
C ARG A 261 2.59 13.90 4.92
N HIS A 262 2.04 13.21 3.93
CA HIS A 262 2.37 11.82 3.61
C HIS A 262 3.03 11.77 2.23
N ASP A 263 4.35 11.65 2.21
CA ASP A 263 5.14 11.71 0.98
C ASP A 263 5.81 10.38 0.69
N ILE A 264 5.62 9.87 -0.52
CA ILE A 264 6.32 8.71 -1.07
C ILE A 264 7.45 9.24 -1.96
N TRP A 265 8.67 8.79 -1.70
CA TRP A 265 9.90 9.28 -2.34
C TRP A 265 10.42 8.35 -3.43
N SER A 266 10.17 7.05 -3.29
CA SER A 266 10.52 6.04 -4.30
C SER A 266 9.57 4.86 -4.18
N TRP A 267 9.40 4.12 -5.27
CA TRP A 267 8.52 2.95 -5.31
C TRP A 267 8.93 1.97 -6.40
N SER A 268 9.10 0.71 -6.02
CA SER A 268 9.28 -0.41 -6.93
C SER A 268 8.20 -1.46 -6.71
N PHE A 269 7.78 -2.12 -7.77
CA PHE A 269 6.86 -3.25 -7.71
C PHE A 269 7.27 -4.28 -8.76
N GLU A 270 7.12 -5.56 -8.43
CA GLU A 270 7.11 -6.64 -9.42
C GLU A 270 6.22 -7.82 -8.98
N ASN A 271 5.67 -8.54 -9.97
CA ASN A 271 4.93 -9.78 -9.76
C ASN A 271 5.44 -10.94 -10.65
N ASP A 272 5.03 -12.16 -10.30
CA ASP A 272 5.41 -13.40 -11.00
C ASP A 272 4.38 -13.82 -12.08
N ALA A 273 3.59 -12.89 -12.64
CA ALA A 273 2.63 -13.24 -13.69
C ALA A 273 3.39 -13.82 -14.90
N LYS A 274 3.02 -15.03 -15.34
CA LYS A 274 3.77 -15.74 -16.39
C LYS A 274 3.33 -15.30 -17.78
N ASN A 275 4.30 -15.18 -18.67
CA ASN A 275 4.08 -15.26 -20.11
C ASN A 275 3.51 -16.66 -20.41
N ASN A 276 2.33 -16.74 -21.01
CA ASN A 276 1.84 -17.98 -21.60
C ASN A 276 2.45 -18.17 -22.99
#